data_AF-Q4WD69-F1
#
_entry.id   AF-Q4WD69-F1
#
_cell.length_a   1.000
_cell.length_b   1.000
_cell.length_c   1.000
_cell.angle_alpha   90.00
_cell.angle_beta   90.00
_cell.angle_gamma   90.00
#
_symmetry.space_group_name_H-M   'P 1'
#
loop_
_entity.id
_entity.type
_entity.pdbx_description
1 polymer ?
#
loop_
_entity_poly.entity_id
_entity_poly.type
_entity_poly.pdbx_seq_one_letter_code
_entity_poly.pdbx_strand_id
1 'polypeptide(L)'
;MRRPADLQTALLPGCTHDSSLQAANSLVLSGSDRSRLNYLQDSVLVTILGKQWPWSTVSYTYHRVAVKEPMVMSMILATTASEIHRSRLHDSDSTCLYSAAGDFSDIDGRVHYGTALSRLREALAEGVKTSSKLEAVFITLWLMIDYENRFGSGASTINIHLQGIESILHNHILPLLKYEDCSAAAITAESPGAAGLLFDNSAEGASLTERVARSPVDSVAGPSAGKLVYTAVPLFLLWTLYFFTPGALFFGPGAVYEPGFEKVNDDLYRLFRLFLHAEDENTRLNLENLYRISRQSPSKFWGEAYPAKAQLDDLENYPGLALYHKSHVVQFRITELFRQARGTPWNEAPYQQTVDEIIRIANEFEMLLSSAKAAPSCDIVGDGRRVMETIYWAAITYYSTIVYFHLCFDRLLPDNLQTVLMPQEKAVSLVLELSLKLHRSRPHLMVRITWPLFMAGVATADRIYQDWVSIRLRELGRYGQNYSRISQRFDEIIRGSDPFAYSQKQLPYYNAD
;
A
#
# COMPACT_ATOMS: atom_id res chain seq x y z
N MET A 1 0.90 25.42 29.02
CA MET A 1 -0.55 25.56 29.26
C MET A 1 -1.12 26.63 28.32
N ARG A 2 -1.69 26.20 27.19
CA ARG A 2 -2.59 26.98 26.34
C ARG A 2 -3.83 26.12 26.17
N ARG A 3 -5.03 26.68 26.40
CA ARG A 3 -6.31 25.97 26.27
C ARG A 3 -6.50 25.53 24.81
N PRO A 4 -7.06 24.34 24.54
CA PRO A 4 -7.56 24.02 23.21
C PRO A 4 -8.78 24.90 22.93
N ALA A 5 -8.78 25.54 21.77
CA ALA A 5 -9.93 26.26 21.25
C ALA A 5 -11.10 25.30 21.01
N ASP A 6 -12.29 25.77 21.31
CA ASP A 6 -13.55 25.04 21.25
C ASP A 6 -13.76 24.36 19.88
N LEU A 7 -13.82 23.03 19.88
CA LEU A 7 -14.43 22.24 18.82
C LEU A 7 -15.93 22.55 18.84
N GLN A 8 -16.34 23.57 18.08
CA GLN A 8 -17.74 23.74 17.73
C GLN A 8 -18.20 22.50 16.99
N THR A 9 -19.08 21.75 17.63
CA THR A 9 -19.86 20.66 17.06
C THR A 9 -20.60 21.21 15.85
N ALA A 10 -20.12 20.87 14.65
CA ALA A 10 -20.82 21.19 13.41
C ALA A 10 -22.14 20.40 13.40
N LEU A 11 -23.21 21.02 13.85
CA LEU A 11 -24.58 20.56 13.64
C LEU A 11 -24.81 20.49 12.12
N LEU A 12 -24.95 19.28 11.59
CA LEU A 12 -25.35 19.05 10.22
C LEU A 12 -26.73 19.70 9.99
N PRO A 13 -26.92 20.49 8.90
CA PRO A 13 -28.23 21.03 8.58
C PRO A 13 -29.22 19.91 8.29
N GLY A 14 -30.43 20.05 8.80
CA GLY A 14 -31.54 19.13 8.57
C GLY A 14 -31.81 18.89 7.08
N CYS A 15 -32.18 17.64 6.79
CA CYS A 15 -32.51 17.08 5.50
C CYS A 15 -33.34 18.04 4.62
N THR A 16 -32.79 18.46 3.48
CA THR A 16 -33.52 19.17 2.43
C THR A 16 -33.23 18.49 1.09
N HIS A 17 -34.24 17.80 0.54
CA HIS A 17 -34.32 17.12 -0.76
C HIS A 17 -33.10 16.26 -1.17
N ASP A 18 -33.33 14.95 -1.30
CA ASP A 18 -32.40 14.01 -1.94
C ASP A 18 -32.12 14.43 -3.41
N SER A 19 -31.17 15.34 -3.59
CA SER A 19 -30.70 15.75 -4.90
C SER A 19 -29.76 14.66 -5.42
N SER A 20 -30.35 13.61 -6.00
CA SER A 20 -29.58 12.59 -6.70
C SER A 20 -28.85 13.22 -7.88
N LEU A 21 -27.53 13.02 -7.97
CA LEU A 21 -26.71 13.57 -9.04
C LEU A 21 -26.28 12.46 -10.01
N GLN A 22 -26.56 12.64 -11.30
CA GLN A 22 -26.07 11.74 -12.34
C GLN A 22 -24.56 11.95 -12.53
N ALA A 23 -23.75 10.96 -12.17
CA ALA A 23 -22.32 10.96 -12.40
C ALA A 23 -21.99 10.61 -13.86
N ALA A 24 -20.81 11.03 -14.30
CA ALA A 24 -20.31 10.81 -15.66
C ALA A 24 -20.13 9.32 -16.03
N ASN A 25 -19.98 8.45 -15.02
CA ASN A 25 -19.90 7.00 -15.19
C ASN A 25 -21.28 6.30 -15.17
N SER A 26 -22.36 7.05 -15.37
CA SER A 26 -23.75 6.59 -15.34
C SER A 26 -24.30 6.17 -13.97
N LEU A 27 -23.55 6.31 -12.86
CA LEU A 27 -24.10 6.11 -11.51
C LEU A 27 -24.95 7.30 -11.05
N VAL A 28 -26.01 7.01 -10.32
CA VAL A 28 -26.81 8.02 -9.61
C VAL A 28 -26.26 8.13 -8.19
N LEU A 29 -25.67 9.27 -7.85
CA LEU A 29 -25.05 9.52 -6.54
C LEU A 29 -26.04 10.18 -5.59
N SER A 30 -26.22 9.59 -4.41
CA SER A 30 -27.00 10.18 -3.32
C SER A 30 -26.27 11.34 -2.64
N GLY A 31 -26.96 12.10 -1.78
CA GLY A 31 -26.32 13.10 -0.93
C GLY A 31 -25.26 12.50 0.01
N SER A 32 -25.50 11.27 0.48
CA SER A 32 -24.55 10.49 1.29
C SER A 32 -23.30 10.11 0.50
N ASP A 33 -23.45 9.69 -0.76
CA ASP A 33 -22.32 9.34 -1.63
C ASP A 33 -21.40 10.54 -1.89
N ARG A 34 -21.95 11.74 -2.06
CA ARG A 34 -21.13 12.96 -2.19
C ARG A 34 -20.28 13.22 -0.94
N SER A 35 -20.85 13.00 0.25
CA SER A 35 -20.11 13.16 1.51
C SER A 35 -18.98 12.15 1.63
N ARG A 36 -19.18 10.91 1.16
CA ARG A 36 -18.16 9.86 1.10
C ARG A 36 -17.02 10.19 0.13
N LEU A 37 -17.35 10.74 -1.03
CA LEU A 37 -16.35 11.20 -1.99
C LEU A 37 -15.53 12.38 -1.46
N ASN A 38 -16.15 13.30 -0.72
CA ASN A 38 -15.42 14.37 -0.04
C ASN A 38 -14.45 13.83 1.03
N TYR A 39 -14.83 12.77 1.74
CA TYR A 39 -13.95 12.10 2.71
C TYR A 39 -12.74 11.37 2.06
N LEU A 40 -12.80 11.05 0.76
CA LEU A 40 -11.78 10.23 0.09
C LEU A 40 -10.36 10.79 0.25
N GLN A 41 -10.18 12.11 0.17
CA GLN A 41 -8.87 12.76 0.31
C GLN A 41 -8.21 12.49 1.66
N ASP A 42 -9.02 12.28 2.71
CA ASP A 42 -8.61 12.06 4.09
C ASP A 42 -8.61 10.57 4.47
N SER A 43 -8.99 9.70 3.54
CA SER A 43 -9.11 8.27 3.78
C SER A 43 -7.76 7.59 4.01
N VAL A 44 -7.80 6.45 4.70
CA VAL A 44 -6.61 5.64 4.96
C VAL A 44 -5.98 5.11 3.67
N LEU A 45 -6.74 4.96 2.59
CA LEU A 45 -6.22 4.60 1.27
C LEU A 45 -5.17 5.59 0.77
N VAL A 46 -5.42 6.89 0.91
CA VAL A 46 -4.46 7.94 0.52
C VAL A 46 -3.19 7.83 1.35
N THR A 47 -3.35 7.56 2.66
CA THR A 47 -2.24 7.41 3.60
C THR A 47 -1.39 6.19 3.26
N ILE A 48 -1.99 5.02 3.06
CA ILE A 48 -1.29 3.75 2.79
C ILE A 48 -0.50 3.83 1.48
N LEU A 49 -1.09 4.40 0.43
CA LEU A 49 -0.47 4.53 -0.88
C LEU A 49 0.55 5.68 -0.98
N GLY A 50 0.64 6.50 0.08
CA GLY A 50 1.83 7.25 0.46
C GLY A 50 2.01 8.62 -0.17
N LYS A 51 1.61 8.82 -1.44
CA LYS A 51 1.64 10.17 -2.04
C LYS A 51 0.37 10.93 -1.65
N GLN A 52 0.53 12.19 -1.25
CA GLN A 52 -0.56 13.02 -0.76
C GLN A 52 -1.44 13.56 -1.90
N TRP A 53 -2.68 13.92 -1.56
CA TRP A 53 -3.60 14.62 -2.45
C TRP A 53 -3.00 15.98 -2.91
N PRO A 54 -3.27 16.49 -4.14
CA PRO A 54 -4.11 15.93 -5.20
C PRO A 54 -3.37 15.05 -6.21
N TRP A 55 -2.08 14.78 -6.00
CA TRP A 55 -1.24 14.07 -6.97
C TRP A 55 -1.06 12.58 -6.65
N SER A 56 -1.81 12.08 -5.67
CA SER A 56 -1.81 10.68 -5.26
C SER A 56 -2.39 9.76 -6.34
N THR A 57 -2.06 8.49 -6.28
CA THR A 57 -2.67 7.49 -7.17
C THR A 57 -4.17 7.33 -6.89
N VAL A 58 -4.61 7.48 -5.64
CA VAL A 58 -6.04 7.49 -5.30
C VAL A 58 -6.76 8.65 -5.97
N SER A 59 -6.16 9.85 -5.96
CA SER A 59 -6.69 11.03 -6.65
C SER A 59 -6.79 10.80 -8.15
N TYR A 60 -5.74 10.23 -8.76
CA TYR A 60 -5.77 9.84 -10.17
C TYR A 60 -6.90 8.82 -10.44
N THR A 61 -6.98 7.76 -9.64
CA THR A 61 -8.01 6.73 -9.75
C THR A 61 -9.41 7.35 -9.68
N TYR A 62 -9.64 8.29 -8.77
CA TYR A 62 -10.91 9.01 -8.67
C TYR A 62 -11.17 9.88 -9.91
N HIS A 63 -10.28 10.82 -10.22
CA HIS A 63 -10.52 11.86 -11.22
C HIS A 63 -10.37 11.40 -12.68
N ARG A 64 -9.66 10.32 -12.95
CA ARG A 64 -9.36 9.87 -14.33
C ARG A 64 -10.01 8.53 -14.69
N VAL A 65 -10.17 7.63 -13.71
CA VAL A 65 -10.69 6.27 -13.95
C VAL A 65 -12.13 6.15 -13.45
N ALA A 66 -12.40 6.44 -12.18
CA ALA A 66 -13.70 6.25 -11.55
C ALA A 66 -14.81 7.09 -12.19
N VAL A 67 -14.49 8.29 -12.68
CA VAL A 67 -15.44 9.14 -13.43
C VAL A 67 -15.91 8.53 -14.74
N LYS A 68 -15.22 7.52 -15.29
CA LYS A 68 -15.60 6.79 -16.50
C LYS A 68 -16.10 5.38 -16.19
N GLU A 69 -15.58 4.77 -15.14
CA GLU A 69 -15.74 3.35 -14.85
C GLU A 69 -16.54 3.13 -13.55
N PRO A 70 -17.82 2.72 -13.65
CA PRO A 70 -18.72 2.66 -12.49
C PRO A 70 -18.28 1.62 -11.44
N MET A 71 -17.61 0.55 -11.85
CA MET A 71 -17.06 -0.44 -10.91
C MET A 71 -15.99 0.16 -9.98
N VAL A 72 -15.13 1.05 -10.51
CA VAL A 72 -14.08 1.71 -9.71
C VAL A 72 -14.71 2.73 -8.76
N MET A 73 -15.68 3.52 -9.23
CA MET A 73 -16.41 4.45 -8.36
C MET A 73 -17.14 3.73 -7.23
N SER A 74 -17.78 2.60 -7.53
CA SER A 74 -18.48 1.79 -6.54
C SER A 74 -17.51 1.26 -5.46
N MET A 75 -16.28 0.86 -5.82
CA MET A 75 -15.28 0.47 -4.83
C MET A 75 -14.75 1.62 -3.97
N ILE A 76 -14.61 2.82 -4.54
CA ILE A 76 -14.27 4.03 -3.78
C ILE A 76 -15.36 4.33 -2.74
N LEU A 77 -16.63 4.26 -3.14
CA LEU A 77 -17.77 4.47 -2.25
C LEU A 77 -17.87 3.38 -1.18
N ALA A 78 -17.68 2.12 -1.55
CA ALA A 78 -17.66 0.99 -0.62
C ALA A 78 -16.61 1.21 0.48
N THR A 79 -15.38 1.50 0.08
CA THR A 79 -14.27 1.75 1.00
C THR A 79 -14.55 2.90 1.95
N THR A 80 -14.94 4.06 1.41
CA THR A 80 -15.14 5.27 2.21
C THR A 80 -16.35 5.14 3.13
N ALA A 81 -17.43 4.49 2.69
CA ALA A 81 -18.59 4.17 3.53
C ALA A 81 -18.22 3.29 4.72
N SER A 82 -17.49 2.20 4.47
CA SER A 82 -17.07 1.25 5.51
C SER A 82 -16.06 1.86 6.47
N GLU A 83 -15.13 2.69 5.99
CA GLU A 83 -14.16 3.39 6.84
C GLU A 83 -14.85 4.42 7.76
N ILE A 84 -15.75 5.24 7.22
CA ILE A 84 -16.54 6.20 8.02
C ILE A 84 -17.36 5.47 9.07
N HIS A 85 -18.00 4.36 8.71
CA HIS A 85 -18.75 3.53 9.65
C HIS A 85 -17.85 3.00 10.77
N ARG A 86 -16.69 2.44 10.43
CA ARG A 86 -15.72 1.91 11.40
C ARG A 86 -15.16 2.97 12.33
N SER A 87 -14.86 4.16 11.81
CA SER A 87 -14.40 5.28 12.65
C SER A 87 -15.48 5.67 13.67
N ARG A 88 -16.74 5.77 13.25
CA ARG A 88 -17.86 6.09 14.15
C ARG A 88 -18.08 5.03 15.22
N LEU A 89 -18.00 3.75 14.86
CA LEU A 89 -18.10 2.67 15.84
C LEU A 89 -16.97 2.75 16.88
N HIS A 90 -15.73 2.93 16.41
CA HIS A 90 -14.57 3.06 17.30
C HIS A 90 -14.70 4.24 18.27
N ASP A 91 -15.17 5.39 17.79
CA ASP A 91 -15.37 6.57 18.64
C ASP A 91 -16.56 6.39 19.61
N SER A 92 -17.60 5.63 19.21
CA SER A 92 -18.76 5.32 20.04
C SER A 92 -18.44 4.32 21.15
N ASP A 93 -17.66 3.28 20.85
CA ASP A 93 -17.12 2.33 21.83
C ASP A 93 -16.25 3.04 22.88
N SER A 94 -15.59 4.14 22.47
CA SER A 94 -14.81 4.99 23.38
C SER A 94 -15.67 5.92 24.25
N THR A 95 -16.94 6.17 23.87
CA THR A 95 -17.78 7.23 24.48
C THR A 95 -19.11 6.73 25.09
N CYS A 96 -19.42 5.43 25.04
CA CYS A 96 -20.59 4.80 25.70
C CYS A 96 -21.93 5.53 25.47
N LEU A 97 -22.23 5.90 24.21
CA LEU A 97 -23.55 6.41 23.81
C LEU A 97 -24.05 5.64 22.58
N TYR A 98 -25.06 4.79 22.79
CA TYR A 98 -25.72 4.04 21.72
C TYR A 98 -26.55 4.99 20.85
N SER A 99 -26.18 5.13 19.58
CA SER A 99 -27.01 5.81 18.57
C SER A 99 -27.43 4.80 17.50
N ALA A 100 -28.75 4.62 17.36
CA ALA A 100 -29.39 3.70 16.40
C ALA A 100 -29.21 4.10 14.92
N ALA A 101 -28.53 5.21 14.63
CA ALA A 101 -28.17 5.63 13.28
C ALA A 101 -26.92 4.92 12.70
N GLY A 102 -26.29 4.03 13.47
CA GLY A 102 -25.03 3.36 13.12
C GLY A 102 -25.13 2.29 12.02
N ASP A 103 -26.28 1.63 11.85
CA ASP A 103 -26.38 0.39 11.06
C ASP A 103 -26.44 0.60 9.54
N PHE A 104 -26.93 1.75 9.06
CA PHE A 104 -27.11 1.98 7.63
C PHE A 104 -25.79 2.13 6.85
N SER A 105 -24.72 2.65 7.47
CA SER A 105 -23.48 2.95 6.76
C SER A 105 -22.65 1.70 6.41
N ASP A 106 -22.77 0.62 7.19
CA ASP A 106 -22.11 -0.66 6.90
C ASP A 106 -22.85 -1.43 5.78
N ILE A 107 -24.18 -1.34 5.80
CA ILE A 107 -25.03 -1.86 4.72
C ILE A 107 -24.68 -1.13 3.42
N ASP A 108 -24.56 0.20 3.46
CA ASP A 108 -24.20 1.00 2.28
C ASP A 108 -22.83 0.61 1.69
N GLY A 109 -21.82 0.38 2.55
CA GLY A 109 -20.50 -0.09 2.10
C GLY A 109 -20.57 -1.43 1.36
N ARG A 110 -21.33 -2.39 1.92
CA ARG A 110 -21.53 -3.71 1.33
C ARG A 110 -22.37 -3.67 0.04
N VAL A 111 -23.36 -2.78 -0.04
CA VAL A 111 -24.17 -2.56 -1.26
C VAL A 111 -23.29 -2.03 -2.41
N HIS A 112 -22.44 -1.05 -2.13
CA HIS A 112 -21.50 -0.52 -3.11
C HIS A 112 -20.46 -1.56 -3.55
N TYR A 113 -19.97 -2.38 -2.62
CA TYR A 113 -19.09 -3.51 -2.94
C TYR A 113 -19.77 -4.53 -3.87
N GLY A 114 -21.00 -4.95 -3.54
CA GLY A 114 -21.78 -5.88 -4.38
C GLY A 114 -22.06 -5.32 -5.77
N THR A 115 -22.33 -4.01 -5.85
CA THR A 115 -22.49 -3.30 -7.13
C THR A 115 -21.21 -3.33 -7.95
N ALA A 116 -20.06 -3.05 -7.33
CA ALA A 116 -18.76 -3.13 -7.99
C ALA A 116 -18.48 -4.54 -8.55
N LEU A 117 -18.80 -5.58 -7.78
CA LEU A 117 -18.62 -6.98 -8.17
C LEU A 117 -19.50 -7.36 -9.37
N SER A 118 -20.77 -6.94 -9.39
CA SER A 118 -21.66 -7.15 -10.55
C SER A 118 -21.09 -6.51 -11.80
N ARG A 119 -20.65 -5.25 -11.71
CA ARG A 119 -20.07 -4.50 -12.84
C ARG A 119 -18.74 -5.08 -13.32
N LEU A 120 -17.91 -5.56 -12.39
CA LEU A 120 -16.67 -6.26 -12.74
C LEU A 120 -16.98 -7.53 -13.54
N ARG A 121 -17.97 -8.32 -13.11
CA ARG A 121 -18.41 -9.53 -13.82
C ARG A 121 -18.91 -9.21 -15.23
N GLU A 122 -19.73 -8.16 -15.38
CA GLU A 122 -20.20 -7.67 -16.69
C GLU A 122 -19.01 -7.29 -17.59
N ALA A 123 -18.07 -6.49 -17.07
CA ALA A 123 -16.88 -6.06 -17.81
C ALA A 123 -15.98 -7.23 -18.26
N LEU A 124 -15.85 -8.26 -17.44
CA LEU A 124 -15.10 -9.47 -17.78
C LEU A 124 -15.83 -10.31 -18.84
N ALA A 125 -17.16 -10.39 -18.78
CA ALA A 125 -17.97 -11.12 -19.75
C ALA A 125 -17.96 -10.48 -21.15
N GLU A 126 -17.92 -9.16 -21.24
CA GLU A 126 -17.82 -8.40 -22.50
C GLU A 126 -16.44 -8.51 -23.17
N GLY A 127 -15.44 -8.97 -22.42
CA GLY A 127 -14.05 -9.08 -22.83
C GLY A 127 -13.30 -7.75 -22.69
N VAL A 128 -12.13 -7.79 -22.07
CA VAL A 128 -11.29 -6.60 -21.84
C VAL A 128 -10.44 -6.32 -23.08
N LYS A 129 -10.82 -5.28 -23.84
CA LYS A 129 -10.21 -4.98 -25.15
C LYS A 129 -9.25 -3.79 -25.14
N THR A 130 -9.36 -2.88 -24.18
CA THR A 130 -8.57 -1.64 -24.14
C THR A 130 -7.70 -1.58 -22.89
N SER A 131 -6.53 -0.92 -22.99
CA SER A 131 -5.65 -0.72 -21.83
C SER A 131 -6.32 0.08 -20.71
N SER A 132 -7.21 1.02 -21.04
CA SER A 132 -7.98 1.78 -20.06
C SER A 132 -9.00 0.91 -19.31
N LYS A 133 -9.69 0.00 -20.02
CA LYS A 133 -10.61 -0.94 -19.37
C LYS A 133 -9.84 -1.93 -18.50
N LEU A 134 -8.68 -2.40 -18.97
CA LEU A 134 -7.79 -3.28 -18.22
C LEU A 134 -7.26 -2.62 -16.95
N GLU A 135 -6.85 -1.35 -17.04
CA GLU A 135 -6.48 -0.53 -15.87
C GLU A 135 -7.63 -0.47 -14.87
N ALA A 136 -8.85 -0.19 -15.31
CA ALA A 136 -10.01 -0.11 -14.45
C ALA A 136 -10.34 -1.45 -13.77
N VAL A 137 -10.29 -2.56 -14.52
CA VAL A 137 -10.48 -3.92 -13.98
C VAL A 137 -9.43 -4.22 -12.91
N PHE A 138 -8.16 -3.94 -13.19
CA PHE A 138 -7.07 -4.20 -12.26
C PHE A 138 -7.19 -3.37 -10.98
N ILE A 139 -7.48 -2.06 -11.10
CA ILE A 139 -7.73 -1.18 -9.97
C ILE A 139 -8.92 -1.69 -9.14
N THR A 140 -10.00 -2.14 -9.78
CA THR A 140 -11.18 -2.67 -9.08
C THR A 140 -10.81 -3.89 -8.24
N LEU A 141 -10.08 -4.85 -8.81
CA LEU A 141 -9.61 -6.04 -8.09
C LEU A 141 -8.68 -5.68 -6.94
N TRP A 142 -7.74 -4.76 -7.15
CA TRP A 142 -6.85 -4.31 -6.08
C TRP A 142 -7.64 -3.69 -4.92
N LEU A 143 -8.60 -2.80 -5.23
CA LEU A 143 -9.48 -2.19 -4.23
C LEU A 143 -10.34 -3.24 -3.52
N MET A 144 -10.78 -4.31 -4.20
CA MET A 144 -11.51 -5.41 -3.57
C MET A 144 -10.62 -6.19 -2.59
N ILE A 145 -9.37 -6.48 -2.94
CA ILE A 145 -8.43 -7.12 -2.01
C ILE A 145 -8.19 -6.22 -0.80
N ASP A 146 -7.92 -4.94 -1.00
CA ASP A 146 -7.71 -4.00 0.10
C ASP A 146 -8.98 -3.85 0.97
N TYR A 147 -10.16 -3.81 0.36
CA TYR A 147 -11.44 -3.78 1.08
C TYR A 147 -11.60 -5.02 1.96
N GLU A 148 -11.40 -6.21 1.41
CA GLU A 148 -11.48 -7.45 2.19
C GLU A 148 -10.38 -7.54 3.25
N ASN A 149 -9.19 -7.03 2.98
CA ASN A 149 -8.10 -6.97 3.95
C ASN A 149 -8.42 -6.06 5.13
N ARG A 150 -9.23 -5.02 4.96
CA ARG A 150 -9.60 -4.10 6.05
C ARG A 150 -10.91 -4.47 6.72
N PHE A 151 -11.93 -4.87 5.96
CA PHE A 151 -13.31 -5.05 6.42
C PHE A 151 -13.84 -6.47 6.28
N GLY A 152 -13.18 -7.30 5.46
CA GLY A 152 -13.62 -8.65 5.12
C GLY A 152 -13.62 -9.60 6.30
N SER A 153 -14.41 -10.67 6.19
CA SER A 153 -14.60 -11.63 7.28
C SER A 153 -13.55 -12.75 7.31
N GLY A 154 -12.86 -13.05 6.21
CA GLY A 154 -11.94 -14.19 6.11
C GLY A 154 -11.09 -14.24 4.83
N ALA A 155 -10.23 -15.26 4.73
CA ALA A 155 -9.21 -15.38 3.66
C ALA A 155 -9.75 -15.84 2.30
N SER A 156 -10.88 -16.52 2.27
CA SER A 156 -11.44 -17.11 1.05
C SER A 156 -11.80 -16.09 -0.03
N THR A 157 -12.38 -14.94 0.34
CA THR A 157 -12.74 -13.88 -0.63
C THR A 157 -11.50 -13.20 -1.21
N ILE A 158 -10.49 -12.93 -0.38
CA ILE A 158 -9.20 -12.37 -0.84
C ILE A 158 -8.55 -13.31 -1.86
N ASN A 159 -8.63 -14.61 -1.61
CA ASN A 159 -8.10 -15.63 -2.52
C ASN A 159 -8.73 -15.56 -3.93
N ILE A 160 -10.06 -15.38 -3.99
CA ILE A 160 -10.78 -15.27 -5.26
C ILE A 160 -10.28 -14.05 -6.04
N HIS A 161 -10.09 -12.92 -5.39
CA HIS A 161 -9.60 -11.69 -6.03
C HIS A 161 -8.13 -11.80 -6.43
N LEU A 162 -7.29 -12.46 -5.62
CA LEU A 162 -5.89 -12.74 -5.96
C LEU A 162 -5.76 -13.62 -7.20
N GLN A 163 -6.58 -14.67 -7.32
CA GLN A 163 -6.65 -15.48 -8.55
C GLN A 163 -7.12 -14.67 -9.76
N GLY A 164 -8.05 -13.73 -9.55
CA GLY A 164 -8.42 -12.76 -10.57
C GLY A 164 -7.24 -11.92 -11.04
N ILE A 165 -6.42 -11.39 -10.11
CA ILE A 165 -5.20 -10.65 -10.42
C ILE A 165 -4.17 -11.53 -11.15
N GLU A 166 -3.92 -12.75 -10.67
CA GLU A 166 -2.99 -13.70 -11.31
C GLU A 166 -3.41 -14.01 -12.76
N SER A 167 -4.70 -14.30 -12.97
CA SER A 167 -5.25 -14.56 -14.30
C SER A 167 -5.09 -13.37 -15.24
N ILE A 168 -5.43 -12.16 -14.79
CA ILE A 168 -5.26 -10.94 -15.59
C ILE A 168 -3.78 -10.65 -15.86
N LEU A 169 -2.93 -10.90 -14.86
CA LEU A 169 -1.50 -10.70 -14.98
C LEU A 169 -0.93 -11.55 -16.11
N HIS A 170 -1.22 -12.86 -16.11
CA HIS A 170 -0.75 -13.79 -17.13
C HIS A 170 -1.35 -13.54 -18.51
N ASN A 171 -2.66 -13.30 -18.59
CA ASN A 171 -3.36 -13.24 -19.87
C ASN A 171 -3.28 -11.87 -20.55
N HIS A 172 -3.15 -10.78 -19.79
CA HIS A 172 -3.33 -9.43 -20.32
C HIS A 172 -2.21 -8.45 -19.96
N ILE A 173 -1.61 -8.53 -18.77
CA ILE A 173 -0.64 -7.52 -18.33
C ILE A 173 0.78 -7.84 -18.77
N LEU A 174 1.27 -9.07 -18.50
CA LEU A 174 2.63 -9.47 -18.90
C LEU A 174 2.87 -9.35 -20.42
N PRO A 175 1.91 -9.68 -21.30
CA PRO A 175 2.08 -9.48 -22.74
C PRO A 175 2.18 -8.00 -23.16
N LEU A 176 1.55 -7.09 -22.41
CA LEU A 176 1.39 -5.67 -22.77
C LEU A 176 2.38 -4.72 -22.07
N LEU A 177 3.12 -5.19 -21.06
CA LEU A 177 4.19 -4.43 -20.41
C LEU A 177 5.55 -4.56 -21.11
N LYS A 178 5.58 -5.04 -22.37
CA LYS A 178 6.80 -5.06 -23.18
C LYS A 178 7.39 -3.66 -23.30
N TYR A 179 8.56 -3.49 -22.72
CA TYR A 179 9.41 -2.32 -22.93
C TYR A 179 9.97 -2.46 -24.35
N GLU A 180 9.50 -1.66 -25.29
CA GLU A 180 10.32 -1.39 -26.48
C GLU A 180 11.32 -0.33 -26.04
N ASP A 181 12.61 -0.65 -26.12
CA ASP A 181 13.65 0.35 -25.98
C ASP A 181 13.30 1.53 -26.87
N CYS A 182 13.13 2.69 -26.25
CA CYS A 182 13.27 3.93 -26.98
C CYS A 182 14.74 3.97 -27.36
N SER A 183 15.08 3.38 -28.51
CA SER A 183 16.25 3.79 -29.26
C SER A 183 16.11 5.30 -29.35
N ALA A 184 16.89 6.01 -28.55
CA ALA A 184 17.16 7.40 -28.80
C ALA A 184 17.67 7.39 -30.23
N ALA A 185 16.80 7.76 -31.18
CA ALA A 185 17.24 8.16 -32.49
C ALA A 185 18.26 9.24 -32.20
N ALA A 186 19.53 8.88 -32.31
CA ALA A 186 20.62 9.80 -32.23
C ALA A 186 20.22 10.92 -33.17
N ILE A 187 20.00 12.11 -32.61
CA ILE A 187 19.97 13.32 -33.41
C ILE A 187 21.38 13.34 -33.99
N THR A 188 21.52 12.82 -35.20
CA THR A 188 22.72 12.97 -35.99
C THR A 188 22.90 14.46 -36.09
N ALA A 189 23.94 14.95 -35.41
CA ALA A 189 24.41 16.30 -35.54
C ALA A 189 24.76 16.51 -37.02
N GLU A 190 23.82 17.07 -37.78
CA GLU A 190 24.14 17.71 -39.04
C GLU A 190 24.96 18.96 -38.71
N SER A 191 26.13 18.98 -39.35
CA SER A 191 27.21 19.96 -39.36
C SER A 191 26.80 21.43 -39.13
N PRO A 192 27.63 22.23 -38.42
CA PRO A 192 27.38 23.66 -38.21
C PRO A 192 27.71 24.45 -39.49
N GLY A 193 26.70 25.00 -40.13
CA GLY A 193 26.89 25.77 -41.37
C GLY A 193 25.73 26.69 -41.70
N ALA A 194 25.54 27.74 -40.89
CA ALA A 194 25.06 29.08 -41.28
C ALA A 194 24.46 29.79 -40.05
N ALA A 195 25.34 30.37 -39.22
CA ALA A 195 24.93 31.50 -38.41
C ALA A 195 24.74 32.69 -39.37
N GLY A 196 23.52 33.19 -39.49
CA GLY A 196 23.23 34.34 -40.31
C GLY A 196 21.81 34.86 -40.12
N LEU A 197 21.66 35.79 -39.17
CA LEU A 197 20.70 36.90 -39.16
C LEU A 197 19.21 36.48 -39.13
N LEU A 198 18.41 36.84 -38.13
CA LEU A 198 18.03 38.20 -37.80
C LEU A 198 17.41 38.23 -36.39
N PHE A 199 17.95 39.08 -35.52
CA PHE A 199 17.14 39.72 -34.49
C PHE A 199 16.38 40.86 -35.18
N ASP A 200 15.06 40.96 -34.95
CA ASP A 200 14.49 42.29 -34.75
C ASP A 200 13.23 42.26 -33.88
N ASN A 201 13.13 43.31 -33.07
CA ASN A 201 12.19 43.54 -31.97
C ASN A 201 10.86 44.13 -32.46
N SER A 202 9.76 43.90 -31.73
CA SER A 202 8.86 45.01 -31.34
C SER A 202 7.94 44.65 -30.17
N ALA A 203 7.70 45.68 -29.36
CA ALA A 203 7.06 45.71 -28.04
C ALA A 203 5.51 45.74 -28.04
N GLU A 204 4.98 45.88 -26.81
CA GLU A 204 3.60 46.22 -26.38
C GLU A 204 2.62 45.04 -26.27
N GLY A 205 1.92 44.75 -25.17
CA GLY A 205 1.61 45.47 -23.94
C GLY A 205 0.10 45.40 -23.70
N ALA A 206 -0.42 44.53 -22.81
CA ALA A 206 -1.72 44.69 -22.14
C ALA A 206 -2.05 43.58 -21.12
N SER A 207 -2.14 44.03 -19.86
CA SER A 207 -3.04 43.65 -18.75
C SER A 207 -3.59 42.21 -18.58
N LEU A 208 -3.25 41.68 -17.41
CA LEU A 208 -4.06 40.78 -16.58
C LEU A 208 -5.42 41.43 -16.26
N THR A 209 -6.53 40.84 -16.73
CA THR A 209 -7.71 40.43 -15.94
C THR A 209 -8.81 39.91 -16.87
N GLU A 210 -9.54 38.91 -16.39
CA GLU A 210 -10.87 38.48 -16.87
C GLU A 210 -10.94 37.51 -18.07
N ARG A 211 -10.79 36.20 -17.77
CA ARG A 211 -11.63 35.14 -18.36
C ARG A 211 -11.62 33.89 -17.49
N VAL A 212 -12.44 33.93 -16.44
CA VAL A 212 -13.07 32.73 -15.88
C VAL A 212 -14.15 32.30 -16.88
N ALA A 213 -14.35 30.98 -16.96
CA ALA A 213 -15.34 30.27 -17.78
C ALA A 213 -14.98 30.09 -19.27
N ARG A 214 -14.22 29.03 -19.55
CA ARG A 214 -14.60 27.97 -20.51
C ARG A 214 -13.69 26.76 -20.34
N SER A 215 -14.33 25.61 -20.14
CA SER A 215 -13.72 24.29 -20.11
C SER A 215 -13.12 23.93 -21.49
N PRO A 216 -11.93 23.30 -21.57
CA PRO A 216 -11.58 22.45 -22.68
C PRO A 216 -11.88 21.01 -22.28
N VAL A 217 -13.16 20.64 -22.39
CA VAL A 217 -13.54 19.26 -22.68
C VAL A 217 -13.34 19.10 -24.19
N ASP A 218 -12.66 18.01 -24.53
CA ASP A 218 -12.32 17.51 -25.86
C ASP A 218 -11.09 18.11 -26.57
N SER A 219 -10.25 17.19 -27.04
CA SER A 219 -9.04 17.38 -27.86
C SER A 219 -7.72 17.70 -27.14
N VAL A 220 -7.15 16.72 -26.42
CA VAL A 220 -5.76 16.28 -26.64
C VAL A 220 -5.69 14.77 -26.38
N ALA A 221 -5.69 13.97 -27.44
CA ALA A 221 -5.23 12.60 -27.37
C ALA A 221 -3.71 12.65 -27.10
N GLY A 222 -3.31 12.39 -25.85
CA GLY A 222 -1.90 12.23 -25.47
C GLY A 222 -1.28 11.00 -26.15
N PRO A 223 0.05 10.94 -26.28
CA PRO A 223 0.71 10.05 -27.22
C PRO A 223 0.59 8.56 -26.83
N SER A 224 0.18 7.78 -27.81
CA SER A 224 0.09 6.31 -27.90
C SER A 224 -1.11 5.65 -27.19
N ALA A 225 -2.05 5.21 -28.01
CA ALA A 225 -2.89 4.07 -27.69
C ALA A 225 -1.98 2.87 -27.33
N GLY A 226 -2.23 2.23 -26.17
CA GLY A 226 -1.95 0.80 -26.02
C GLY A 226 -0.72 0.34 -25.23
N LYS A 227 -0.21 1.07 -24.23
CA LYS A 227 0.82 0.53 -23.31
C LYS A 227 0.45 0.72 -21.84
N LEU A 228 0.27 -0.39 -21.11
CA LEU A 228 -0.03 -0.41 -19.66
C LEU A 228 1.03 0.29 -18.81
N VAL A 229 2.25 0.45 -19.32
CA VAL A 229 3.36 1.16 -18.67
C VAL A 229 3.00 2.62 -18.33
N TYR A 230 2.06 3.22 -19.08
CA TYR A 230 1.60 4.60 -18.87
C TYR A 230 0.36 4.72 -17.98
N THR A 231 -0.09 3.61 -17.40
CA THR A 231 -1.26 3.56 -16.50
C THR A 231 -0.82 3.47 -15.04
N ALA A 232 -1.76 3.49 -14.10
CA ALA A 232 -1.49 3.24 -12.70
C ALA A 232 -1.21 1.75 -12.37
N VAL A 233 -1.43 0.82 -13.32
CA VAL A 233 -1.31 -0.63 -13.10
C VAL A 233 0.05 -1.06 -12.53
N PRO A 234 1.22 -0.62 -13.05
CA PRO A 234 2.50 -1.03 -12.48
C PRO A 234 2.62 -0.69 -11.00
N LEU A 235 2.15 0.50 -10.63
CA LEU A 235 2.21 0.98 -9.26
C LEU A 235 1.29 0.20 -8.31
N PHE A 236 0.05 -0.10 -8.74
CA PHE A 236 -0.85 -0.99 -7.99
C PHE A 236 -0.30 -2.41 -7.88
N LEU A 237 0.31 -2.95 -8.95
CA LEU A 237 0.94 -4.27 -8.93
C LEU A 237 2.09 -4.32 -7.92
N LEU A 238 2.95 -3.29 -7.89
CA LEU A 238 4.01 -3.17 -6.90
C LEU A 238 3.46 -3.11 -5.46
N TRP A 239 2.31 -2.47 -5.26
CA TRP A 239 1.66 -2.42 -3.95
C TRP A 239 1.00 -3.72 -3.54
N THR A 240 0.44 -4.49 -4.48
CA THR A 240 0.03 -5.88 -4.23
C THR A 240 1.17 -6.67 -3.63
N LEU A 241 2.39 -6.45 -4.15
CA LEU A 241 3.57 -7.10 -3.64
C LEU A 241 3.89 -6.67 -2.19
N TYR A 242 3.84 -5.37 -1.85
CA TYR A 242 4.26 -4.91 -0.52
C TYR A 242 3.21 -5.10 0.59
N PHE A 243 1.94 -4.77 0.33
CA PHE A 243 0.93 -4.74 1.40
C PHE A 243 0.39 -6.12 1.78
N PHE A 244 0.57 -7.10 0.89
CA PHE A 244 0.07 -8.45 1.11
C PHE A 244 1.19 -9.44 1.46
N THR A 245 2.44 -8.98 1.60
CA THR A 245 3.58 -9.82 2.02
C THR A 245 3.35 -10.56 3.34
N PRO A 246 2.71 -9.97 4.37
CA PRO A 246 2.41 -10.70 5.59
C PRO A 246 0.96 -11.15 5.62
N GLY A 247 0.61 -12.07 4.72
CA GLY A 247 -0.72 -12.70 4.65
C GLY A 247 -1.17 -13.33 5.97
N ALA A 248 -0.25 -13.65 6.89
CA ALA A 248 -0.58 -14.26 8.19
C ALA A 248 -1.15 -13.29 9.24
N LEU A 249 -0.93 -11.97 9.15
CA LEU A 249 -1.37 -11.05 10.21
C LEU A 249 -2.84 -10.62 10.09
N PHE A 250 -3.38 -10.52 8.88
CA PHE A 250 -4.67 -9.88 8.65
C PHE A 250 -5.88 -10.76 8.98
N PHE A 251 -5.63 -12.03 9.25
CA PHE A 251 -6.65 -12.99 9.56
C PHE A 251 -6.51 -13.37 11.04
N GLY A 252 -7.60 -13.22 11.79
CA GLY A 252 -7.60 -13.36 13.26
C GLY A 252 -7.20 -14.75 13.79
N PRO A 253 -7.44 -15.01 15.09
CA PRO A 253 -6.94 -16.19 15.80
C PRO A 253 -7.30 -17.56 15.19
N GLY A 254 -8.38 -17.65 14.40
CA GLY A 254 -8.84 -18.86 13.71
C GLY A 254 -8.42 -18.98 12.25
N ALA A 255 -7.72 -17.98 11.72
CA ALA A 255 -7.41 -17.88 10.30
C ALA A 255 -6.60 -19.01 9.71
N VAL A 256 -5.62 -19.52 10.47
CA VAL A 256 -4.79 -20.66 10.06
C VAL A 256 -5.67 -21.88 9.76
N TYR A 257 -6.84 -21.96 10.39
CA TYR A 257 -7.82 -23.03 10.20
C TYR A 257 -8.95 -22.65 9.23
N GLU A 258 -8.97 -21.41 8.71
CA GLU A 258 -9.97 -21.01 7.72
C GLU A 258 -9.66 -21.63 6.35
N PRO A 259 -10.67 -22.21 5.68
CA PRO A 259 -10.54 -22.67 4.31
C PRO A 259 -10.01 -21.56 3.40
N GLY A 260 -8.83 -21.78 2.82
CA GLY A 260 -8.21 -20.86 1.87
C GLY A 260 -7.09 -19.98 2.44
N PHE A 261 -6.82 -19.96 3.74
CA PHE A 261 -5.69 -19.21 4.31
C PHE A 261 -4.34 -19.65 3.75
N GLU A 262 -4.06 -20.95 3.78
CA GLU A 262 -2.83 -21.51 3.19
C GLU A 262 -2.76 -21.19 1.69
N LYS A 263 -3.91 -21.27 1.00
CA LYS A 263 -4.01 -20.97 -0.42
C LYS A 263 -3.73 -19.50 -0.75
N VAL A 264 -4.21 -18.55 0.06
CA VAL A 264 -3.85 -17.11 -0.10
C VAL A 264 -2.36 -16.92 0.05
N ASN A 265 -1.76 -17.53 1.08
CA ASN A 265 -0.33 -17.43 1.32
C ASN A 265 0.47 -18.07 0.16
N ASP A 266 -0.01 -19.18 -0.39
CA ASP A 266 0.60 -19.87 -1.52
C ASP A 266 0.46 -19.08 -2.84
N ASP A 267 -0.71 -18.51 -3.13
CA ASP A 267 -0.95 -17.73 -4.35
C ASP A 267 -0.16 -16.40 -4.31
N LEU A 268 -0.08 -15.75 -3.15
CA LEU A 268 0.83 -14.61 -2.94
C LEU A 268 2.29 -15.02 -3.13
N TYR A 269 2.72 -16.10 -2.48
CA TYR A 269 4.07 -16.64 -2.63
C TYR A 269 4.42 -16.97 -4.09
N ARG A 270 3.49 -17.59 -4.85
CA ARG A 270 3.64 -17.87 -6.29
C ARG A 270 3.78 -16.58 -7.09
N LEU A 271 2.96 -15.58 -6.81
CA LEU A 271 3.05 -14.25 -7.43
C LEU A 271 4.42 -13.60 -7.17
N PHE A 272 4.95 -13.69 -5.95
CA PHE A 272 6.28 -13.17 -5.62
C PHE A 272 7.39 -13.92 -6.35
N ARG A 273 7.37 -15.26 -6.34
CA ARG A 273 8.37 -16.06 -7.04
C ARG A 273 8.41 -15.75 -8.53
N LEU A 274 7.24 -15.51 -9.14
CA LEU A 274 7.15 -15.12 -10.55
C LEU A 274 7.98 -13.87 -10.86
N PHE A 275 8.00 -12.87 -9.97
CA PHE A 275 8.75 -11.63 -10.15
C PHE A 275 10.20 -11.72 -9.67
N LEU A 276 10.47 -12.51 -8.63
CA LEU A 276 11.79 -12.63 -8.02
C LEU A 276 12.73 -13.51 -8.85
N HIS A 277 12.21 -14.59 -9.45
CA HIS A 277 12.97 -15.60 -10.19
C HIS A 277 12.74 -15.50 -11.71
N ALA A 278 12.33 -14.34 -12.22
CA ALA A 278 12.23 -14.11 -13.66
C ALA A 278 13.65 -14.00 -14.27
N GLU A 279 14.21 -15.13 -14.70
CA GLU A 279 15.61 -15.28 -15.15
C GLU A 279 15.85 -15.21 -16.68
N ASP A 280 14.85 -14.89 -17.51
CA ASP A 280 14.95 -15.11 -18.96
C ASP A 280 15.14 -13.81 -19.78
N GLU A 281 16.20 -13.72 -20.59
CA GLU A 281 16.54 -12.56 -21.45
C GLU A 281 15.44 -12.22 -22.47
N ASN A 282 14.56 -13.18 -22.78
CA ASN A 282 13.51 -13.01 -23.79
C ASN A 282 12.10 -12.79 -23.23
N THR A 283 11.91 -12.74 -21.90
CA THR A 283 10.61 -12.35 -21.36
C THR A 283 10.60 -11.75 -19.97
N ARG A 284 9.60 -10.88 -19.80
CA ARG A 284 8.78 -10.69 -18.58
C ARG A 284 9.35 -9.70 -17.58
N LEU A 285 8.52 -8.69 -17.29
CA LEU A 285 8.59 -7.79 -16.14
C LEU A 285 9.18 -8.47 -14.89
N ASN A 286 10.48 -8.28 -14.62
CA ASN A 286 11.10 -8.70 -13.35
C ASN A 286 10.87 -7.63 -12.27
N LEU A 287 11.16 -7.96 -11.01
CA LEU A 287 10.87 -7.07 -9.89
C LEU A 287 11.60 -5.71 -9.97
N GLU A 288 12.84 -5.70 -10.47
CA GLU A 288 13.63 -4.47 -10.67
C GLU A 288 12.97 -3.55 -11.71
N ASN A 289 12.58 -4.11 -12.86
CA ASN A 289 11.88 -3.37 -13.90
C ASN A 289 10.50 -2.88 -13.43
N LEU A 290 9.76 -3.71 -12.69
CA LEU A 290 8.49 -3.30 -12.09
C LEU A 290 8.68 -2.13 -11.13
N TYR A 291 9.68 -2.19 -10.24
CA TYR A 291 9.98 -1.09 -9.33
C TYR A 291 10.33 0.19 -10.11
N ARG A 292 11.25 0.10 -11.08
CA ARG A 292 11.67 1.22 -11.93
C ARG A 292 10.48 1.87 -12.64
N ILE A 293 9.65 1.06 -13.32
CA ILE A 293 8.47 1.56 -14.04
C ILE A 293 7.48 2.20 -13.07
N SER A 294 7.22 1.57 -11.93
CA SER A 294 6.26 2.06 -10.93
C SER A 294 6.67 3.40 -10.32
N ARG A 295 7.96 3.65 -10.13
CA ARG A 295 8.46 4.96 -9.66
C ARG A 295 8.28 6.06 -10.70
N GLN A 296 8.25 5.71 -11.99
CA GLN A 296 8.00 6.65 -13.08
C GLN A 296 6.51 6.78 -13.42
N SER A 297 5.64 5.88 -12.93
CA SER A 297 4.23 5.86 -13.30
C SER A 297 3.49 7.18 -13.03
N PRO A 298 3.68 7.89 -11.89
CA PRO A 298 2.95 9.13 -11.63
C PRO A 298 3.07 10.18 -12.73
N SER A 299 4.28 10.47 -13.21
CA SER A 299 4.47 11.43 -14.30
C SER A 299 3.90 10.93 -15.62
N LYS A 300 3.88 9.60 -15.85
CA LYS A 300 3.32 8.99 -17.05
C LYS A 300 1.79 9.08 -17.10
N PHE A 301 1.10 8.70 -16.02
CA PHE A 301 -0.38 8.68 -16.02
C PHE A 301 -1.02 10.05 -15.76
N TRP A 302 -0.32 10.97 -15.08
CA TRP A 302 -0.77 12.37 -14.98
C TRP A 302 -0.41 13.19 -16.22
N GLY A 303 0.65 12.81 -16.95
CA GLY A 303 1.09 13.50 -18.16
C GLY A 303 1.44 14.96 -17.91
N GLU A 304 1.03 15.83 -18.83
CA GLU A 304 1.28 17.29 -18.76
C GLU A 304 0.62 17.97 -17.56
N ALA A 305 -0.41 17.36 -16.96
CA ALA A 305 -1.02 17.89 -15.75
C ALA A 305 -0.13 17.72 -14.50
N TYR A 306 0.94 16.93 -14.57
CA TYR A 306 1.80 16.63 -13.43
C TYR A 306 2.80 17.76 -13.16
N PRO A 307 2.66 18.52 -12.05
CA PRO A 307 3.47 19.71 -11.85
C PRO A 307 4.90 19.38 -11.42
N ALA A 308 5.83 20.28 -11.74
CA ALA A 308 7.23 20.18 -11.34
C ALA A 308 7.41 19.99 -9.82
N LYS A 309 6.57 20.62 -8.98
CA LYS A 309 6.58 20.41 -7.52
C LYS A 309 6.31 18.95 -7.13
N ALA A 310 5.39 18.28 -7.82
CA ALA A 310 5.08 16.87 -7.56
C ALA A 310 6.18 15.93 -8.07
N GLN A 311 6.85 16.28 -9.17
CA GLN A 311 8.02 15.56 -9.67
C GLN A 311 9.21 15.69 -8.71
N LEU A 312 9.44 16.90 -8.18
CA LEU A 312 10.47 17.13 -7.16
C LEU A 312 10.20 16.31 -5.89
N ASP A 313 8.94 16.24 -5.43
CA ASP A 313 8.56 15.35 -4.32
C ASP A 313 8.91 13.88 -4.63
N ASP A 314 8.71 13.39 -5.85
CA ASP A 314 9.09 12.01 -6.20
C ASP A 314 10.61 11.79 -6.13
N LEU A 315 11.39 12.75 -6.61
CA LEU A 315 12.86 12.71 -6.56
C LEU A 315 13.36 12.70 -5.11
N GLU A 316 12.81 13.57 -4.27
CA GLU A 316 13.19 13.69 -2.87
C GLU A 316 12.89 12.41 -2.08
N ASN A 317 11.74 11.77 -2.35
CA ASN A 317 11.31 10.57 -1.64
C ASN A 317 11.93 9.27 -2.20
N TYR A 318 12.60 9.32 -3.35
CA TYR A 318 13.16 8.14 -4.01
C TYR A 318 14.09 7.30 -3.12
N PRO A 319 15.03 7.87 -2.35
CA PRO A 319 15.94 7.07 -1.52
C PRO A 319 15.21 6.26 -0.43
N GLY A 320 14.22 6.85 0.25
CA GLY A 320 13.45 6.14 1.27
C GLY A 320 12.55 5.06 0.65
N LEU A 321 11.96 5.34 -0.52
CA LEU A 321 11.21 4.33 -1.28
C LEU A 321 12.11 3.17 -1.75
N ALA A 322 13.37 3.45 -2.10
CA ALA A 322 14.33 2.42 -2.49
C ALA A 322 14.73 1.52 -1.31
N LEU A 323 15.00 2.10 -0.13
CA LEU A 323 15.23 1.33 1.09
C LEU A 323 14.02 0.43 1.41
N TYR A 324 12.81 1.00 1.34
CA TYR A 324 11.58 0.25 1.59
C TYR A 324 11.40 -0.91 0.62
N HIS A 325 11.64 -0.66 -0.68
CA HIS A 325 11.58 -1.70 -1.70
C HIS A 325 12.56 -2.84 -1.39
N LYS A 326 13.84 -2.53 -1.20
CA LYS A 326 14.88 -3.53 -0.92
C LYS A 326 14.59 -4.31 0.36
N SER A 327 14.04 -3.65 1.38
CA SER A 327 13.61 -4.31 2.62
C SER A 327 12.51 -5.34 2.37
N HIS A 328 11.51 -5.05 1.53
CA HIS A 328 10.48 -6.03 1.15
C HIS A 328 11.06 -7.18 0.33
N VAL A 329 12.00 -6.90 -0.59
CA VAL A 329 12.70 -7.96 -1.36
C VAL A 329 13.35 -8.97 -0.42
N VAL A 330 14.03 -8.49 0.62
CA VAL A 330 14.62 -9.36 1.64
C VAL A 330 13.55 -10.10 2.46
N GLN A 331 12.46 -9.45 2.85
CA GLN A 331 11.35 -10.12 3.56
C GLN A 331 10.73 -11.27 2.73
N PHE A 332 10.66 -11.13 1.40
CA PHE A 332 10.23 -12.22 0.52
C PHE A 332 11.22 -13.38 0.54
N ARG A 333 12.52 -13.11 0.43
CA ARG A 333 13.57 -14.13 0.51
C ARG A 333 13.54 -14.87 1.85
N ILE A 334 13.38 -14.14 2.96
CA ILE A 334 13.20 -14.71 4.31
C ILE A 334 12.01 -15.66 4.33
N THR A 335 10.88 -15.23 3.79
CA THR A 335 9.65 -16.03 3.76
C THR A 335 9.82 -17.29 2.90
N GLU A 336 10.47 -17.19 1.74
CA GLU A 336 10.82 -18.33 0.88
C GLU A 336 11.70 -19.34 1.62
N LEU A 337 12.77 -18.88 2.26
CA LEU A 337 13.66 -19.73 3.05
C LEU A 337 12.95 -20.40 4.22
N PHE A 338 12.12 -19.65 4.96
CA PHE A 338 11.35 -20.18 6.09
C PHE A 338 10.38 -21.30 5.69
N ARG A 339 9.80 -21.19 4.49
CA ARG A 339 8.93 -22.26 3.93
C ARG A 339 9.73 -23.48 3.51
N GLN A 340 10.91 -23.29 2.91
CA GLN A 340 11.78 -24.39 2.45
C GLN A 340 12.42 -25.16 3.62
N ALA A 341 12.81 -24.46 4.69
CA ALA A 341 13.44 -25.03 5.88
C ALA A 341 12.63 -26.16 6.55
N ARG A 342 11.32 -26.24 6.31
CA ARG A 342 10.44 -27.28 6.85
C ARG A 342 10.58 -28.64 6.15
N GLY A 343 11.33 -28.74 5.06
CA GLY A 343 11.42 -29.97 4.26
C GLY A 343 12.80 -30.31 3.69
N THR A 344 13.83 -29.50 3.93
CA THR A 344 15.18 -29.71 3.37
C THR A 344 16.26 -29.78 4.47
N PRO A 345 17.37 -30.52 4.24
CA PRO A 345 18.52 -30.48 5.14
C PRO A 345 19.06 -29.05 5.27
N TRP A 346 19.50 -28.67 6.47
CA TRP A 346 20.07 -27.35 6.72
C TRP A 346 21.24 -27.07 5.77
N ASN A 347 21.16 -25.93 5.08
CA ASN A 347 22.22 -25.40 4.24
C ASN A 347 22.41 -23.94 4.64
N GLU A 348 23.61 -23.58 5.11
CA GLU A 348 23.92 -22.23 5.61
C GLU A 348 23.96 -21.16 4.51
N ALA A 349 24.34 -21.54 3.28
CA ALA A 349 24.65 -20.57 2.21
C ALA A 349 23.49 -19.61 1.86
N PRO A 350 22.22 -20.04 1.72
CA PRO A 350 21.11 -19.12 1.43
C PRO A 350 20.81 -18.13 2.58
N TYR A 351 21.05 -18.54 3.83
CA TYR A 351 20.89 -17.67 4.99
C TYR A 351 22.00 -16.63 5.04
N GLN A 352 23.25 -17.02 4.81
CA GLN A 352 24.38 -16.10 4.70
C GLN A 352 24.16 -15.06 3.60
N GLN A 353 23.71 -15.47 2.41
CA GLN A 353 23.37 -14.52 1.33
C GLN A 353 22.31 -13.50 1.73
N THR A 354 21.32 -13.91 2.53
CA THR A 354 20.28 -13.01 3.04
C THR A 354 20.85 -12.03 4.07
N VAL A 355 21.73 -12.48 4.96
CA VAL A 355 22.44 -11.62 5.92
C VAL A 355 23.34 -10.62 5.21
N ASP A 356 24.12 -11.06 4.23
CA ASP A 356 24.99 -10.20 3.42
C ASP A 356 24.21 -9.11 2.68
N GLU A 357 23.02 -9.45 2.17
CA GLU A 357 22.09 -8.49 1.57
C GLU A 357 21.62 -7.44 2.58
N ILE A 358 21.22 -7.85 3.79
CA ILE A 358 20.78 -6.92 4.85
C ILE A 358 21.90 -5.95 5.22
N ILE A 359 23.13 -6.43 5.33
CA ILE A 359 24.32 -5.62 5.64
C ILE A 359 24.64 -4.67 4.49
N ARG A 360 24.57 -5.15 3.25
CA ARG A 360 24.78 -4.32 2.06
C ARG A 360 23.77 -3.17 1.99
N ILE A 361 22.49 -3.44 2.27
CA ILE A 361 21.45 -2.41 2.37
C ILE A 361 21.78 -1.42 3.50
N ALA A 362 22.25 -1.90 4.66
CA ALA A 362 22.64 -1.04 5.78
C ALA A 362 23.70 -0.01 5.36
N ASN A 363 24.72 -0.48 4.63
CA ASN A 363 25.83 0.34 4.14
C ASN A 363 25.38 1.31 3.04
N GLU A 364 24.59 0.84 2.07
CA GLU A 364 24.06 1.67 0.98
C GLU A 364 23.18 2.82 1.49
N PHE A 365 22.39 2.58 2.53
CA PHE A 365 21.44 3.55 3.10
C PHE A 365 21.89 4.12 4.45
N GLU A 366 23.19 4.05 4.79
CA GLU A 366 23.72 4.46 6.09
C GLU A 366 23.32 5.89 6.46
N MET A 367 23.45 6.84 5.53
CA MET A 367 23.09 8.24 5.75
C MET A 367 21.60 8.40 6.06
N LEU A 368 20.74 7.64 5.38
CA LEU A 368 19.30 7.69 5.56
C LEU A 368 18.89 7.10 6.91
N LEU A 369 19.43 5.94 7.26
CA LEU A 369 19.21 5.29 8.55
C LEU A 369 19.73 6.14 9.71
N SER A 370 20.89 6.77 9.55
CA SER A 370 21.46 7.69 10.53
C SER A 370 20.63 8.96 10.69
N SER A 371 20.09 9.50 9.59
CA SER A 371 19.16 10.62 9.63
C SER A 371 17.87 10.28 10.38
N ALA A 372 17.29 9.09 10.15
CA ALA A 372 16.10 8.63 10.85
C ALA A 372 16.34 8.53 12.37
N LYS A 373 17.49 8.00 12.79
CA LYS A 373 17.88 7.90 14.20
C LYS A 373 18.10 9.26 14.85
N ALA A 374 18.83 10.15 14.18
CA ALA A 374 19.21 11.46 14.71
C ALA A 374 18.06 12.47 14.76
N ALA A 375 17.11 12.38 13.83
CA ALA A 375 15.98 13.30 13.78
C ALA A 375 15.08 13.15 15.03
N PRO A 376 14.66 14.26 15.66
CA PRO A 376 13.79 14.22 16.84
C PRO A 376 12.32 13.97 16.48
N SER A 377 11.91 14.30 15.25
CA SER A 377 10.54 14.18 14.75
C SER A 377 10.53 14.02 13.22
N CYS A 378 9.36 13.74 12.65
CA CYS A 378 9.15 13.71 11.20
C CYS A 378 8.94 15.11 10.61
N ASP A 379 8.72 16.13 11.45
CA ASP A 379 8.40 17.47 10.99
C ASP A 379 9.67 18.18 10.52
N ILE A 380 9.66 18.56 9.25
CA ILE A 380 10.67 19.44 8.67
C ILE A 380 10.05 20.84 8.61
N VAL A 381 10.83 21.86 8.99
CA VAL A 381 10.43 23.26 8.83
C VAL A 381 10.24 23.54 7.33
N GLY A 382 9.00 23.71 6.88
CA GLY A 382 8.66 24.00 5.49
C GLY A 382 7.37 23.33 5.00
N ASP A 383 6.99 23.71 3.79
CA ASP A 383 5.69 23.62 3.10
C ASP A 383 5.15 22.20 2.81
N GLY A 384 5.14 21.29 3.81
CA GLY A 384 4.49 19.97 3.69
C GLY A 384 5.33 18.88 3.00
N ARG A 385 6.66 18.95 3.04
CA ARG A 385 7.55 17.92 2.48
C ARG A 385 7.49 16.63 3.29
N ARG A 386 7.06 15.53 2.67
CA ARG A 386 6.91 14.20 3.32
C ARG A 386 8.19 13.35 3.36
N VAL A 387 9.35 13.92 3.01
CA VAL A 387 10.59 13.13 2.86
C VAL A 387 10.99 12.41 4.15
N MET A 388 10.87 13.10 5.30
CA MET A 388 11.18 12.51 6.60
C MET A 388 10.14 11.48 7.03
N GLU A 389 8.86 11.69 6.70
CA GLU A 389 7.83 10.65 6.88
C GLU A 389 8.25 9.36 6.13
N THR A 390 8.65 9.52 4.87
CA THR A 390 9.13 8.42 4.02
C THR A 390 10.36 7.71 4.57
N ILE A 391 11.35 8.47 5.03
CA ILE A 391 12.55 7.94 5.67
C ILE A 391 12.21 7.13 6.92
N TYR A 392 11.27 7.62 7.74
CA TYR A 392 10.88 6.96 8.98
C TYR A 392 10.23 5.60 8.75
N TRP A 393 9.14 5.54 7.97
CA TRP A 393 8.49 4.24 7.76
C TRP A 393 9.37 3.28 6.93
N ALA A 394 10.24 3.77 6.05
CA ALA A 394 11.23 2.93 5.36
C ALA A 394 12.29 2.34 6.31
N ALA A 395 12.83 3.15 7.23
CA ALA A 395 13.77 2.69 8.24
C ALA A 395 13.13 1.70 9.23
N ILE A 396 11.89 1.96 9.65
CA ILE A 396 11.10 1.04 10.47
C ILE A 396 10.93 -0.30 9.76
N THR A 397 10.57 -0.30 8.47
CA THR A 397 10.50 -1.52 7.66
C THR A 397 11.84 -2.24 7.60
N TYR A 398 12.95 -1.54 7.36
CA TYR A 398 14.28 -2.14 7.32
C TYR A 398 14.64 -2.84 8.64
N TYR A 399 14.51 -2.15 9.78
CA TYR A 399 14.82 -2.77 11.07
C TYR A 399 13.86 -3.91 11.41
N SER A 400 12.59 -3.82 10.99
CA SER A 400 11.65 -4.94 11.14
C SER A 400 12.00 -6.15 10.28
N THR A 401 12.68 -5.98 9.14
CA THR A 401 13.22 -7.10 8.35
C THR A 401 14.25 -7.89 9.16
N ILE A 402 15.09 -7.21 9.94
CA ILE A 402 16.07 -7.85 10.83
C ILE A 402 15.33 -8.61 11.94
N VAL A 403 14.34 -7.98 12.58
CA VAL A 403 13.49 -8.65 13.58
C VAL A 403 12.83 -9.90 13.00
N TYR A 404 12.29 -9.80 11.78
CA TYR A 404 11.64 -10.93 11.11
C TYR A 404 12.62 -12.07 10.80
N PHE A 405 13.84 -11.74 10.35
CA PHE A 405 14.89 -12.73 10.12
C PHE A 405 15.18 -13.54 11.38
N HIS A 406 15.39 -12.86 12.52
CA HIS A 406 15.61 -13.53 13.80
C HIS A 406 14.40 -14.38 14.22
N LEU A 407 13.18 -13.82 14.18
CA LEU A 407 11.98 -14.58 14.54
C LEU A 407 11.79 -15.86 13.70
N CYS A 408 12.24 -15.87 12.45
CA CYS A 408 12.22 -17.06 11.59
C CYS A 408 13.34 -18.06 11.90
N PHE A 409 14.54 -17.60 12.25
CA PHE A 409 15.76 -18.42 12.16
C PHE A 409 16.66 -18.46 13.39
N ASP A 410 16.40 -17.72 14.46
CA ASP A 410 17.33 -17.58 15.60
C ASP A 410 17.82 -18.93 16.16
N ARG A 411 16.92 -19.92 16.22
CA ARG A 411 17.22 -21.27 16.73
C ARG A 411 18.02 -22.15 15.77
N LEU A 412 18.19 -21.71 14.53
CA LEU A 412 18.82 -22.48 13.45
C LEU A 412 20.17 -21.87 13.03
N LEU A 413 20.45 -20.62 13.42
CA LEU A 413 21.64 -19.90 12.99
C LEU A 413 22.88 -20.32 13.78
N PRO A 414 23.99 -20.69 13.11
CA PRO A 414 25.27 -20.87 13.78
C PRO A 414 25.81 -19.54 14.35
N ASP A 415 26.65 -19.64 15.39
CA ASP A 415 27.11 -18.50 16.20
C ASP A 415 27.81 -17.41 15.38
N ASN A 416 28.55 -17.77 14.34
CA ASN A 416 29.22 -16.84 13.42
C ASN A 416 28.22 -15.86 12.78
N LEU A 417 27.09 -16.35 12.26
CA LEU A 417 26.07 -15.53 11.62
C LEU A 417 25.39 -14.58 12.59
N GLN A 418 25.15 -15.04 13.83
CA GLN A 418 24.55 -14.22 14.88
C GLN A 418 25.43 -13.03 15.27
N THR A 419 26.76 -13.18 15.22
CA THR A 419 27.68 -12.09 15.58
C THR A 419 27.79 -10.99 14.52
N VAL A 420 27.52 -11.29 13.25
CA VAL A 420 27.69 -10.33 12.15
C VAL A 420 26.43 -9.48 11.96
N LEU A 421 25.25 -10.08 12.10
CA LEU A 421 23.98 -9.36 11.96
C LEU A 421 23.70 -8.51 13.21
N MET A 422 22.98 -7.39 13.03
CA MET A 422 22.49 -6.60 14.16
C MET A 422 21.64 -7.48 15.11
N PRO A 423 21.93 -7.50 16.43
CA PRO A 423 21.16 -8.29 17.37
C PRO A 423 19.67 -7.94 17.36
N GLN A 424 18.81 -8.96 17.56
CA GLN A 424 17.36 -8.79 17.60
C GLN A 424 16.91 -7.68 18.56
N GLU A 425 17.46 -7.63 19.78
CA GLU A 425 17.10 -6.62 20.79
C GLU A 425 17.33 -5.19 20.32
N LYS A 426 18.44 -4.96 19.60
CA LYS A 426 18.79 -3.65 19.04
C LYS A 426 17.86 -3.29 17.89
N ALA A 427 17.54 -4.24 17.01
CA ALA A 427 16.60 -4.03 15.91
C ALA A 427 15.18 -3.73 16.43
N VAL A 428 14.70 -4.48 17.43
CA VAL A 428 13.42 -4.24 18.12
C VAL A 428 13.37 -2.85 18.75
N SER A 429 14.43 -2.47 19.47
CA SER A 429 14.52 -1.14 20.09
C SER A 429 14.41 -0.01 19.06
N LEU A 430 15.10 -0.15 17.91
CA LEU A 430 15.05 0.83 16.83
C LEU A 430 13.67 0.90 16.17
N VAL A 431 12.99 -0.24 15.94
CA VAL A 431 11.61 -0.24 15.43
C VAL A 431 10.68 0.51 16.38
N LEU A 432 10.75 0.22 17.68
CA LEU A 432 9.87 0.83 18.69
C LEU A 432 10.16 2.33 18.88
N GLU A 433 11.44 2.73 18.94
CA GLU A 433 11.84 4.14 19.07
C GLU A 433 11.38 4.98 17.88
N LEU A 434 11.64 4.51 16.65
CA LEU A 434 11.22 5.20 15.44
C LEU A 434 9.70 5.22 15.30
N SER A 435 9.01 4.15 15.67
CA SER A 435 7.54 4.11 15.70
C SER A 435 6.96 5.11 16.68
N LEU A 436 7.58 5.28 17.85
CA LEU A 436 7.16 6.28 18.84
C LEU A 436 7.33 7.71 18.32
N LYS A 437 8.47 8.02 17.69
CA LYS A 437 8.72 9.32 17.05
C LYS A 437 7.75 9.58 15.89
N LEU A 438 7.48 8.56 15.07
CA LEU A 438 6.49 8.63 13.98
C LEU A 438 5.10 8.91 14.55
N HIS A 439 4.67 8.15 15.56
CA HIS A 439 3.39 8.35 16.22
C HIS A 439 3.23 9.76 16.79
N ARG A 440 4.27 10.28 17.47
CA ARG A 440 4.23 11.63 18.05
C ARG A 440 4.09 12.74 17.01
N SER A 441 4.70 12.56 15.84
CA SER A 441 4.68 13.57 14.77
C SER A 441 3.45 13.43 13.87
N ARG A 442 3.13 12.19 13.49
CA ARG A 442 2.12 11.83 12.48
C ARG A 442 1.37 10.54 12.87
N PRO A 443 0.43 10.58 13.82
CA PRO A 443 -0.28 9.39 14.31
C PRO A 443 -0.98 8.57 13.21
N HIS A 444 -1.52 9.22 12.19
CA HIS A 444 -2.22 8.55 11.09
C HIS A 444 -1.30 7.64 10.25
N LEU A 445 0.02 7.89 10.23
CA LEU A 445 0.99 7.06 9.50
C LEU A 445 1.23 5.70 10.17
N MET A 446 0.75 5.49 11.40
CA MET A 446 0.87 4.20 12.10
C MET A 446 0.27 3.04 11.30
N VAL A 447 -0.77 3.29 10.51
CA VAL A 447 -1.39 2.27 9.65
C VAL A 447 -0.39 1.65 8.66
N ARG A 448 0.61 2.41 8.21
CA ARG A 448 1.65 1.92 7.28
C ARG A 448 2.65 0.99 7.92
N ILE A 449 2.78 1.03 9.24
CA ILE A 449 3.74 0.24 10.00
C ILE A 449 3.06 -0.78 10.90
N THR A 450 1.81 -1.15 10.61
CA THR A 450 1.05 -2.17 11.36
C THR A 450 1.84 -3.46 11.53
N TRP A 451 2.41 -4.00 10.43
CA TRP A 451 3.21 -5.22 10.47
C TRP A 451 4.54 -5.06 11.22
N PRO A 452 5.40 -4.06 10.91
CA PRO A 452 6.60 -3.79 11.71
C PRO A 452 6.34 -3.66 13.22
N LEU A 453 5.27 -2.95 13.58
CA LEU A 453 4.88 -2.71 14.97
C LEU A 453 4.47 -4.00 15.68
N PHE A 454 3.64 -4.82 15.02
CA PHE A 454 3.24 -6.12 15.52
C PHE A 454 4.46 -7.02 15.79
N MET A 455 5.37 -7.13 14.82
CA MET A 455 6.55 -7.99 14.92
C MET A 455 7.48 -7.56 16.06
N ALA A 456 7.75 -6.26 16.17
CA ALA A 456 8.58 -5.74 17.26
C ALA A 456 7.90 -5.89 18.64
N GLY A 457 6.58 -5.73 18.71
CA GLY A 457 5.83 -5.95 19.95
C GLY A 457 5.83 -7.41 20.40
N VAL A 458 5.81 -8.38 19.46
CA VAL A 458 5.91 -9.81 19.79
C VAL A 458 7.35 -10.15 20.21
N ALA A 459 8.33 -9.55 19.54
CA ALA A 459 9.74 -9.82 19.76
C ALA A 459 10.33 -9.16 21.03
N THR A 460 9.70 -8.09 21.55
CA THR A 460 10.18 -7.42 22.76
C THR A 460 9.75 -8.18 24.02
N ALA A 461 10.67 -8.30 24.99
CA ALA A 461 10.38 -8.82 26.32
C ALA A 461 9.85 -7.73 27.28
N ASP A 462 9.97 -6.45 26.91
CA ASP A 462 9.56 -5.33 27.75
C ASP A 462 8.04 -5.14 27.70
N ARG A 463 7.40 -5.35 28.85
CA ARG A 463 5.94 -5.23 29.03
C ARG A 463 5.41 -3.82 28.78
N ILE A 464 6.19 -2.77 29.07
CA ILE A 464 5.77 -1.39 28.82
C ILE A 464 5.66 -1.15 27.32
N TYR A 465 6.62 -1.64 26.53
CA TYR A 465 6.54 -1.55 25.08
C TYR A 465 5.44 -2.43 24.49
N GLN A 466 5.22 -3.63 25.03
CA GLN A 466 4.08 -4.47 24.61
C GLN A 466 2.74 -3.78 24.85
N ASP A 467 2.54 -3.17 26.02
CA ASP A 467 1.32 -2.42 26.33
C ASP A 467 1.15 -1.22 25.37
N TRP A 468 2.22 -0.48 25.10
CA TRP A 468 2.18 0.63 24.15
C TRP A 468 1.79 0.15 22.75
N VAL A 469 2.40 -0.94 22.25
CA VAL A 469 2.06 -1.55 20.96
C VAL A 469 0.61 -2.02 20.93
N SER A 470 0.11 -2.69 21.97
CA SER A 470 -1.28 -3.13 22.08
C SER A 470 -2.25 -1.97 21.90
N ILE A 471 -2.01 -0.86 22.59
CA ILE A 471 -2.86 0.34 22.47
C ILE A 471 -2.79 0.91 21.06
N ARG A 472 -1.59 1.04 20.47
CA ARG A 472 -1.43 1.57 19.10
C ARG A 472 -2.12 0.69 18.05
N LEU A 473 -2.01 -0.64 18.15
CA LEU A 473 -2.70 -1.56 17.24
C LEU A 473 -4.22 -1.48 17.39
N ARG A 474 -4.73 -1.30 18.63
CA ARG A 474 -6.16 -1.15 18.89
C ARG A 474 -6.75 0.08 18.22
N GLU A 475 -6.05 1.21 18.28
CA GLU A 475 -6.47 2.47 17.66
C GLU A 475 -6.66 2.34 16.14
N LEU A 476 -5.90 1.46 15.48
CA LEU A 476 -6.04 1.19 14.04
C LEU A 476 -7.39 0.53 13.69
N GLY A 477 -8.12 -0.01 14.66
CA GLY A 477 -9.46 -0.59 14.48
C GLY A 477 -10.49 0.36 13.86
N ARG A 478 -10.26 1.68 13.96
CA ARG A 478 -11.05 2.72 13.29
C ARG A 478 -11.00 2.64 11.76
N TYR A 479 -9.93 2.08 11.21
CA TYR A 479 -9.71 1.98 9.75
C TYR A 479 -10.21 0.67 9.16
N GLY A 480 -10.63 -0.30 9.99
CA GLY A 480 -11.05 -1.62 9.53
C GLY A 480 -11.21 -2.64 10.65
N GLN A 481 -12.12 -3.59 10.46
CA GLN A 481 -12.36 -4.71 11.38
C GLN A 481 -11.14 -5.62 11.53
N ASN A 482 -10.36 -5.81 10.46
CA ASN A 482 -9.18 -6.67 10.52
C ASN A 482 -8.03 -6.06 11.32
N TYR A 483 -7.94 -4.73 11.42
CA TYR A 483 -7.01 -4.09 12.37
C TYR A 483 -7.38 -4.39 13.83
N SER A 484 -8.67 -4.44 14.16
CA SER A 484 -9.12 -4.89 15.49
C SER A 484 -8.74 -6.36 15.75
N ARG A 485 -8.85 -7.22 14.74
CA ARG A 485 -8.44 -8.63 14.85
C ARG A 485 -6.93 -8.78 15.05
N ILE A 486 -6.12 -7.97 14.36
CA ILE A 486 -4.66 -7.90 14.57
C ILE A 486 -4.35 -7.53 16.02
N SER A 487 -5.01 -6.51 16.57
CA SER A 487 -4.82 -6.09 17.96
C SER A 487 -5.20 -7.19 18.95
N GLN A 488 -6.32 -7.88 18.73
CA GLN A 488 -6.72 -9.02 19.56
C GLN A 488 -5.70 -10.15 19.51
N ARG A 489 -5.23 -10.49 18.30
CA ARG A 489 -4.23 -11.54 18.11
C ARG A 489 -2.90 -11.20 18.79
N PHE A 490 -2.50 -9.93 18.74
CA PHE A 490 -1.34 -9.45 19.46
C PHE A 490 -1.48 -9.70 20.97
N ASP A 491 -2.62 -9.28 21.55
CA ASP A 491 -2.91 -9.44 22.98
C ASP A 491 -2.92 -10.92 23.42
N GLU A 492 -3.40 -11.83 22.58
CA GLU A 492 -3.37 -13.28 22.83
C GLU A 492 -1.94 -13.83 22.93
N ILE A 493 -1.09 -13.46 21.97
CA ILE A 493 0.29 -13.95 21.86
C ILE A 493 1.09 -13.50 23.09
N ILE A 494 1.01 -12.21 23.46
CA ILE A 494 1.80 -11.67 24.58
C ILE A 494 1.32 -12.17 25.96
N ARG A 495 0.07 -12.60 26.08
CA ARG A 495 -0.52 -13.19 27.31
C ARG A 495 -0.21 -14.68 27.46
N GLY A 496 0.47 -15.31 26.50
CA GLY A 496 0.92 -16.69 26.60
C GLY A 496 -0.13 -17.74 26.18
N SER A 497 -1.13 -17.36 25.37
CA SER A 497 -1.89 -18.36 24.63
C SER A 497 -1.00 -18.87 23.51
N ASP A 498 -0.32 -20.00 23.73
CA ASP A 498 0.62 -20.58 22.77
C ASP A 498 -0.02 -20.65 21.37
N PRO A 499 0.45 -19.84 20.40
CA PRO A 499 -0.12 -19.81 19.07
C PRO A 499 0.15 -21.09 18.28
N PHE A 500 0.93 -22.03 18.83
CA PHE A 500 1.28 -23.33 18.27
C PHE A 500 0.85 -24.53 19.14
N ALA A 501 0.20 -24.33 20.29
CA ALA A 501 -0.17 -25.43 21.22
C ALA A 501 -1.15 -26.44 20.62
N TYR A 502 -1.94 -26.05 19.62
CA TYR A 502 -2.89 -26.95 18.96
C TYR A 502 -2.23 -27.83 17.88
N SER A 503 -1.00 -27.54 17.47
CA SER A 503 -0.26 -28.33 16.48
C SER A 503 0.48 -29.53 17.07
N GLN A 504 0.60 -29.61 18.40
CA GLN A 504 1.29 -30.71 19.10
C GLN A 504 0.35 -31.82 19.63
N LYS A 505 -0.97 -31.70 19.43
CA LYS A 505 -1.94 -32.74 19.84
C LYS A 505 -2.39 -33.65 18.69
N GLN A 506 -1.46 -34.13 17.85
CA GLN A 506 -1.66 -35.35 17.06
C GLN A 506 -0.34 -36.11 16.88
N LEU A 507 0.19 -36.65 17.97
CA LEU A 507 1.07 -37.82 17.92
C LEU A 507 0.35 -38.94 18.67
N PRO A 508 -0.08 -40.02 18.00
CA PRO A 508 -0.57 -41.20 18.71
C PRO A 508 0.60 -41.82 19.46
N TYR A 509 0.47 -41.90 20.78
CA TYR A 509 1.27 -42.81 21.60
C TYR A 509 1.09 -44.23 21.05
N TYR A 510 2.11 -44.74 20.37
CA TYR A 510 2.31 -46.19 20.27
C TYR A 510 2.76 -46.66 21.66
N ASN A 511 1.83 -47.22 22.43
CA ASN A 511 2.19 -48.07 23.55
C ASN A 511 2.71 -49.39 22.96
N ALA A 512 3.96 -49.69 23.30
CA ALA A 512 4.44 -51.06 23.30
C ALA A 512 3.74 -51.80 24.44
N ASP A 513 2.97 -52.81 24.08
CA ASP A 513 2.93 -54.13 24.72
C ASP A 513 2.41 -55.14 23.69
#